data_AF-A0A7M3Y6R5-F1
#
_entry.id   AF-A0A7M3Y6R5-F1
#
_cell.length_a   1.000
_cell.length_b   1.000
_cell.length_c   1.000
_cell.angle_alpha   90.00
_cell.angle_beta   90.00
_cell.angle_gamma   90.00
#
_symmetry.space_group_name_H-M   'P 1'
#
loop_
_entity.id
_entity.type
_entity.pdbx_description
1 polymer ?
#
loop_
_entity_poly.entity_id
_entity_poly.type
_entity_poly.pdbx_seq_one_letter_code
_entity_poly.pdbx_strand_id
1 'polypeptide(L)'
;MESSTRSSTPASFATPIASHGLDPSGAVHWNLSAEELHKRAVERGEAQLTAHGVLLATTGERTGRSPNDRFIVDEPGLADHVWWGDVNRPTSRRVFEGLLEKVQNHLDEAEELFVKDAHCGADSKYAMPVRLVTEKAWHAAFFHNMFVRSEPEQLADHKPQYTILHAPGLLAKPKLDGTNSGVFVILALDRGLVIIGGTHYAGEIKKAIFTIMNHILPAEGLLPMHCSANT
;
A
#
# COMPACT_ATOMS: atom_id res chain seq x y z
N MET A 1 18.21 6.82 40.18
CA MET A 1 19.28 6.60 39.19
C MET A 1 18.59 6.30 37.88
N GLU A 2 18.61 7.29 37.00
CA GLU A 2 17.89 7.32 35.72
C GLU A 2 18.34 6.19 34.81
N SER A 3 17.39 5.37 34.36
CA SER A 3 17.60 4.47 33.23
C SER A 3 17.34 5.28 31.97
N SER A 4 18.42 5.65 31.32
CA SER A 4 18.46 6.35 30.04
C SER A 4 17.73 5.52 28.97
N THR A 5 16.57 6.02 28.54
CA THR A 5 15.91 5.60 27.30
C THR A 5 16.85 5.88 26.14
N ARG A 6 17.37 4.82 25.52
CA ARG A 6 18.13 4.92 24.27
C ARG A 6 17.20 5.44 23.18
N SER A 7 17.38 6.72 22.84
CA SER A 7 16.97 7.29 21.56
C SER A 7 17.61 6.49 20.44
N SER A 8 16.83 5.69 19.70
CA SER A 8 17.28 5.04 18.48
C SER A 8 17.51 6.11 17.41
N THR A 9 18.77 6.28 17.01
CA THR A 9 19.18 6.99 15.78
C THR A 9 18.29 6.53 14.60
N PRO A 10 17.86 7.41 13.68
CA PRO A 10 17.09 6.96 12.52
C PRO A 10 17.97 6.00 11.73
N ALA A 11 17.52 4.76 11.59
CA ALA A 11 18.06 3.88 10.57
C ALA A 11 17.90 4.63 9.25
N SER A 12 19.01 4.96 8.60
CA SER A 12 18.98 5.56 7.27
C SER A 12 18.47 4.50 6.30
N PHE A 13 17.15 4.42 6.10
CA PHE A 13 16.55 3.58 5.08
C PHE A 13 17.00 4.08 3.69
N ALA A 14 17.35 3.17 2.77
CA ALA A 14 17.86 3.54 1.44
C ALA A 14 16.93 4.47 0.66
N THR A 15 15.62 4.36 0.87
CA THR A 15 14.62 5.23 0.27
C THR A 15 13.84 5.98 1.37
N PRO A 16 14.09 7.29 1.58
CA PRO A 16 13.36 8.10 2.55
C PRO A 16 11.88 8.21 2.20
N ILE A 17 10.99 8.37 3.19
CA ILE A 17 9.55 8.54 2.96
C ILE A 17 9.22 9.81 2.14
N ALA A 18 10.04 10.86 2.29
CA ALA A 18 9.92 12.11 1.55
C ALA A 18 10.06 11.95 0.02
N SER A 19 10.66 10.85 -0.46
CA SER A 19 10.69 10.55 -1.90
C SER A 19 9.30 10.28 -2.49
N HIS A 20 8.33 9.98 -1.63
CA HIS A 20 6.92 9.78 -2.01
C HIS A 20 6.07 11.05 -1.81
N GLY A 21 6.71 12.22 -1.62
CA GLY A 21 6.04 13.51 -1.41
C GLY A 21 5.28 13.59 -0.10
N LEU A 22 5.82 12.96 0.95
CA LEU A 22 5.28 12.99 2.31
C LEU A 22 6.23 13.76 3.23
N ASP A 23 5.67 14.61 4.08
CA ASP A 23 6.36 15.29 5.19
C ASP A 23 5.55 15.09 6.50
N PRO A 24 5.58 13.89 7.10
CA PRO A 24 4.67 13.55 8.19
C PRO A 24 4.96 14.36 9.46
N SER A 25 3.90 14.97 10.00
CA SER A 25 3.95 15.68 11.29
C SER A 25 3.95 14.72 12.48
N GLY A 26 3.38 13.52 12.30
CA GLY A 26 3.30 12.45 13.30
C GLY A 26 4.48 11.48 13.28
N ALA A 27 4.38 10.44 14.12
CA ALA A 27 5.43 9.42 14.21
C ALA A 27 5.41 8.48 13.00
N VAL A 28 6.58 8.16 12.45
CA VAL A 28 6.71 7.20 11.34
C VAL A 28 7.36 5.92 11.85
N HIS A 29 6.60 4.82 11.82
CA HIS A 29 7.03 3.50 12.26
C HIS A 29 7.45 2.65 11.08
N TRP A 30 8.72 2.32 11.02
CA TRP A 30 9.29 1.55 9.92
C TRP A 30 9.41 0.08 10.27
N ASN A 31 8.92 -0.77 9.38
CA ASN A 31 9.19 -2.19 9.34
C ASN A 31 8.91 -2.96 10.64
N LEU A 32 8.00 -2.47 11.48
CA LEU A 32 7.56 -3.14 12.71
C LEU A 32 7.26 -4.62 12.50
N SER A 33 7.52 -5.40 13.55
CA SER A 33 7.20 -6.83 13.62
C SER A 33 5.69 -7.06 13.65
N ALA A 34 5.26 -8.29 13.38
CA ALA A 34 3.84 -8.66 13.46
C ALA A 34 3.26 -8.40 14.86
N GLU A 35 4.02 -8.70 15.92
CA GLU A 35 3.59 -8.50 17.31
C GLU A 35 3.38 -7.02 17.64
N GLU A 36 4.31 -6.15 17.23
CA GLU A 36 4.21 -4.72 17.42
C GLU A 36 3.02 -4.13 16.65
N LEU A 37 2.80 -4.57 15.40
CA LEU A 37 1.66 -4.14 14.59
C LEU A 37 0.32 -4.57 15.21
N HIS A 38 0.24 -5.81 15.72
CA HIS A 38 -0.95 -6.30 16.41
C HIS A 38 -1.23 -5.48 17.67
N LYS A 39 -0.20 -5.24 18.50
CA LYS A 39 -0.31 -4.43 19.70
C LYS A 39 -0.81 -3.02 19.38
N ARG A 40 -0.19 -2.35 18.41
CA ARG A 40 -0.58 -1.00 17.96
C ARG A 40 -2.00 -0.96 17.43
N ALA A 41 -2.42 -1.94 16.64
CA ALA A 41 -3.77 -2.02 16.10
C ALA A 41 -4.83 -2.13 17.22
N VAL A 42 -4.53 -2.86 18.29
CA VAL A 42 -5.42 -3.00 19.46
C VAL A 42 -5.42 -1.73 20.30
N GLU A 43 -4.25 -1.16 20.60
CA GLU A 43 -4.11 0.08 21.38
C GLU A 43 -4.82 1.27 20.72
N ARG A 44 -4.83 1.31 19.38
CA ARG A 44 -5.49 2.34 18.58
C ARG A 44 -6.98 2.05 18.32
N GLY A 45 -7.52 0.95 18.86
CA GLY A 45 -8.92 0.55 18.65
C GLY A 45 -9.27 0.21 17.20
N GLU A 46 -8.27 -0.07 16.36
CA GLU A 46 -8.48 -0.43 14.95
C GLU A 46 -8.88 -1.90 14.77
N ALA A 47 -8.49 -2.73 15.74
CA ALA A 47 -8.72 -4.16 15.77
C ALA A 47 -8.81 -4.65 17.21
N GLN A 48 -9.23 -5.90 17.39
CA GLN A 48 -9.25 -6.57 18.68
C GLN A 48 -8.64 -7.98 18.57
N LEU A 49 -8.19 -8.55 19.68
CA LEU A 49 -7.79 -9.95 19.71
C LEU A 49 -9.00 -10.84 19.96
N THR A 50 -9.10 -11.92 19.18
CA THR A 50 -10.04 -13.02 19.47
C THR A 50 -9.59 -13.81 20.70
N ALA A 51 -10.44 -14.71 21.20
CA ALA A 51 -10.09 -15.65 22.28
C ALA A 51 -8.86 -16.53 21.96
N HIS A 52 -8.49 -16.67 20.68
CA HIS A 52 -7.31 -17.43 20.24
C HIS A 52 -6.11 -16.55 19.88
N GLY A 53 -6.13 -15.26 20.22
CA GLY A 53 -5.02 -14.34 19.94
C GLY A 53 -4.90 -13.91 18.47
N VAL A 54 -5.90 -14.22 17.63
CA VAL A 54 -5.94 -13.75 16.23
C VAL A 54 -6.40 -12.29 16.20
N LEU A 55 -5.72 -11.44 15.43
CA LEU A 55 -6.11 -10.06 15.20
C LEU A 55 -7.36 -10.01 14.31
N LEU A 56 -8.44 -9.45 14.85
CA LEU A 56 -9.72 -9.25 14.18
C LEU A 56 -9.94 -7.77 13.91
N ALA A 57 -9.94 -7.39 12.64
CA ALA A 57 -10.27 -6.05 12.17
C ALA A 57 -11.61 -6.05 11.40
N THR A 58 -12.33 -4.93 11.43
CA THR A 58 -13.59 -4.75 10.70
C THR A 58 -13.41 -3.73 9.57
N THR A 59 -13.84 -4.05 8.36
CA THR A 59 -13.64 -3.19 7.17
C THR A 59 -14.79 -2.20 6.92
N GLY A 60 -15.75 -2.12 7.84
CA GLY A 60 -16.93 -1.26 7.71
C GLY A 60 -17.91 -1.77 6.64
N GLU A 61 -18.58 -0.84 5.96
CA GLU A 61 -19.60 -1.16 4.94
C GLU A 61 -19.04 -1.92 3.74
N ARG A 62 -17.75 -1.73 3.42
CA ARG A 62 -17.09 -2.37 2.29
C ARG A 62 -16.38 -3.64 2.77
N THR A 63 -17.05 -4.77 2.60
CA THR A 63 -16.54 -6.12 2.95
C THR A 63 -15.87 -6.85 1.78
N GLY A 64 -15.78 -6.19 0.63
CA GLY A 64 -15.21 -6.73 -0.61
C GLY A 64 -14.59 -5.66 -1.49
N ARG A 65 -14.12 -6.08 -2.66
CA ARG A 65 -13.55 -5.17 -3.66
C ARG A 65 -14.58 -4.17 -4.17
N SER A 66 -14.08 -3.04 -4.67
CA SER A 66 -14.88 -2.03 -5.36
C SER A 66 -14.42 -1.87 -6.83
N PRO A 67 -14.80 -2.80 -7.74
CA PRO A 67 -14.25 -2.83 -9.10
C PRO A 67 -14.48 -1.54 -9.90
N ASN A 68 -15.60 -0.85 -9.68
CA ASN A 68 -15.95 0.39 -10.38
C ASN A 68 -15.21 1.62 -9.83
N ASP A 69 -14.50 1.48 -8.71
CA ASP A 69 -13.71 2.54 -8.07
C ASP A 69 -12.19 2.34 -8.31
N ARG A 70 -11.85 1.45 -9.24
CA ARG A 70 -10.47 1.17 -9.64
C ARG A 70 -10.15 1.81 -10.98
N PHE A 71 -9.02 2.51 -11.04
CA PHE A 71 -8.56 3.24 -12.21
C PHE A 71 -7.08 3.02 -12.47
N ILE A 72 -6.66 3.21 -13.71
CA ILE A 72 -5.26 3.27 -14.12
C ILE A 72 -5.05 4.65 -14.76
N VAL A 73 -3.97 5.33 -14.41
CA VAL A 73 -3.63 6.62 -15.01
C VAL A 73 -3.27 6.40 -16.47
N ASP A 74 -3.95 7.14 -17.36
CA ASP A 74 -3.66 7.15 -18.79
C ASP A 74 -2.52 8.14 -19.07
N GLU A 75 -1.29 7.63 -19.06
CA GLU A 75 -0.06 8.38 -19.33
C GLU A 75 0.91 7.56 -20.21
N PRO A 76 1.75 8.20 -21.06
CA PRO A 76 2.64 7.48 -21.96
C PRO A 76 3.58 6.52 -21.21
N GLY A 77 3.85 5.34 -21.80
CA GLY A 77 4.69 4.31 -21.20
C GLY A 77 3.95 2.99 -21.02
N LEU A 78 3.94 2.44 -19.80
CA LEU A 78 3.25 1.19 -19.48
C LEU A 78 1.75 1.26 -19.74
N ALA A 79 1.12 2.45 -19.65
CA ALA A 79 -0.31 2.59 -19.93
C ALA A 79 -0.66 2.38 -21.42
N ASP A 80 0.29 2.56 -22.35
CA ASP A 80 0.09 2.32 -23.78
C ASP A 80 -0.22 0.84 -24.09
N HIS A 81 0.14 -0.06 -23.18
CA HIS A 81 -0.08 -1.50 -23.28
C HIS A 81 -1.28 -1.99 -22.47
N VAL A 82 -2.04 -1.11 -21.83
CA VAL A 82 -3.20 -1.49 -21.03
C VAL A 82 -4.37 -1.86 -21.94
N TRP A 83 -5.00 -2.99 -21.64
CA TRP A 83 -6.26 -3.37 -22.28
C TRP A 83 -7.43 -2.61 -21.65
N TRP A 84 -7.71 -1.42 -22.17
CA TRP A 84 -8.76 -0.52 -21.68
C TRP A 84 -10.17 -1.09 -21.81
N GLY A 85 -11.03 -0.84 -20.81
CA GLY A 85 -12.44 -1.28 -20.81
C GLY A 85 -13.11 -1.13 -19.45
N ASP A 86 -14.20 -1.87 -19.23
CA ASP A 86 -14.96 -1.78 -17.97
C ASP A 86 -14.17 -2.23 -16.73
N VAL A 87 -13.15 -3.08 -16.94
CA VAL A 87 -12.24 -3.59 -15.89
C VAL A 87 -11.07 -2.63 -15.66
N ASN A 88 -10.40 -2.21 -16.73
CA ASN A 88 -9.27 -1.29 -16.69
C ASN A 88 -9.77 0.08 -17.15
N ARG A 89 -10.24 0.88 -16.19
CA ARG A 89 -10.81 2.20 -16.45
C ARG A 89 -9.71 3.26 -16.45
N PRO A 90 -9.61 4.10 -17.50
CA PRO A 90 -8.65 5.18 -17.51
C PRO A 90 -9.06 6.27 -16.50
N THR A 91 -8.07 6.94 -15.94
CA THR A 91 -8.24 8.25 -15.29
C THR A 91 -7.18 9.21 -15.80
N SER A 92 -7.48 10.50 -15.76
CA SER A 92 -6.53 11.51 -16.24
C SER A 92 -5.45 11.80 -15.21
N ARG A 93 -4.27 12.22 -15.68
CA ARG A 93 -3.19 12.75 -14.86
C ARG A 93 -3.67 13.81 -13.86
N ARG A 94 -4.56 14.72 -14.29
CA ARG A 94 -5.12 15.78 -13.43
C ARG A 94 -5.90 15.21 -12.24
N VAL A 95 -6.73 14.19 -12.47
CA VAL A 95 -7.50 13.52 -11.40
C VAL A 95 -6.55 12.82 -10.44
N PHE A 96 -5.56 12.10 -10.96
CA PHE A 96 -4.57 11.43 -10.14
C PHE A 96 -3.77 12.40 -9.26
N GLU A 97 -3.25 13.48 -9.83
CA GLU A 97 -2.46 14.48 -9.09
C GLU A 97 -3.29 15.13 -7.98
N GLY A 98 -4.55 15.50 -8.26
CA GLY A 98 -5.44 16.08 -7.25
C GLY A 98 -5.80 15.11 -6.11
N LEU A 99 -5.91 13.81 -6.38
CA LEU A 99 -6.13 12.81 -5.33
C LEU A 99 -4.84 12.44 -4.59
N LEU A 100 -3.71 12.41 -5.29
CA LEU A 100 -2.39 12.17 -4.70
C LEU A 100 -2.07 13.25 -3.67
N GLU A 101 -2.27 14.52 -3.99
CA GLU A 101 -2.08 15.64 -3.06
C GLU A 101 -2.94 15.48 -1.80
N LYS A 102 -4.21 15.10 -1.95
CA LYS A 102 -5.09 14.84 -0.79
C LYS A 102 -4.62 13.67 0.05
N VAL A 103 -4.16 12.59 -0.59
CA VAL A 103 -3.63 11.42 0.11
C VAL A 103 -2.37 11.79 0.87
N GLN A 104 -1.46 12.55 0.27
CA GLN A 104 -0.23 13.01 0.91
C GLN A 104 -0.55 13.89 2.11
N ASN A 105 -1.38 14.92 1.94
CA ASN A 105 -1.80 15.80 3.04
C ASN A 105 -2.49 15.02 4.18
N HIS A 106 -3.39 14.09 3.84
CA HIS A 106 -4.07 13.25 4.84
C HIS A 106 -3.09 12.38 5.64
N LEU A 107 -2.10 11.78 4.96
CA LEU A 107 -1.08 10.97 5.62
C LEU A 107 -0.10 11.83 6.42
N ASP A 108 0.20 13.05 5.97
CA ASP A 108 1.10 13.95 6.68
C ASP A 108 0.49 14.50 7.98
N GLU A 109 -0.83 14.64 8.02
CA GLU A 109 -1.61 15.02 9.20
C GLU A 109 -1.85 13.85 10.16
N ALA A 110 -1.55 12.61 9.77
CA ALA A 110 -1.77 11.45 10.62
C ALA A 110 -0.83 11.44 11.84
N GLU A 111 -1.37 11.16 13.02
CA GLU A 111 -0.59 11.06 14.26
C GLU A 111 0.52 9.98 14.17
N GLU A 112 0.24 8.89 13.47
CA GLU A 112 1.18 7.80 13.24
C GLU A 112 1.02 7.24 11.82
N LEU A 113 2.15 6.99 11.16
CA LEU A 113 2.24 6.24 9.92
C LEU A 113 2.99 4.93 10.13
N PHE A 114 2.59 3.91 9.38
CA PHE A 114 3.25 2.60 9.36
C PHE A 114 3.78 2.35 7.95
N VAL A 115 5.10 2.17 7.85
CA VAL A 115 5.79 1.84 6.60
C VAL A 115 6.23 0.38 6.64
N LYS A 116 5.85 -0.39 5.62
CA LYS A 116 6.31 -1.78 5.44
C LYS A 116 6.94 -1.96 4.06
N ASP A 117 8.18 -2.42 4.10
CA ASP A 117 8.93 -2.87 2.94
C ASP A 117 8.89 -4.39 2.85
N ALA A 118 8.62 -4.89 1.65
CA ALA A 118 8.53 -6.31 1.34
C ALA A 118 8.87 -6.54 -0.13
N HIS A 119 8.69 -7.78 -0.59
CA HIS A 119 8.81 -8.17 -1.99
C HIS A 119 7.56 -8.88 -2.49
N CYS A 120 7.26 -8.73 -3.77
CA CYS A 120 6.29 -9.54 -4.49
C CYS A 120 7.03 -10.51 -5.42
N GLY A 121 6.77 -11.82 -5.27
CA GLY A 121 7.53 -12.88 -5.94
C GLY A 121 8.58 -13.48 -5.00
N ALA A 122 8.60 -14.81 -4.90
CA ALA A 122 9.49 -15.54 -4.00
C ALA A 122 10.84 -15.91 -4.64
N ASP A 123 10.91 -15.97 -5.97
CA ASP A 123 12.16 -16.15 -6.70
C ASP A 123 12.93 -14.82 -6.69
N SER A 124 14.14 -14.82 -6.12
CA SER A 124 14.96 -13.62 -5.98
C SER A 124 15.33 -12.96 -7.30
N LYS A 125 15.29 -13.70 -8.42
CA LYS A 125 15.54 -13.14 -9.75
C LYS A 125 14.40 -12.22 -10.22
N TYR A 126 13.17 -12.49 -9.79
CA TYR A 126 11.95 -11.79 -10.24
C TYR A 126 11.23 -11.07 -9.09
N ALA A 127 11.81 -11.08 -7.89
CA ALA A 127 11.24 -10.43 -6.72
C ALA A 127 11.18 -8.91 -6.94
N MET A 128 9.98 -8.35 -6.90
CA MET A 128 9.74 -6.91 -7.03
C MET A 128 9.68 -6.26 -5.64
N PRO A 129 10.56 -5.32 -5.29
CA PRO A 129 10.48 -4.57 -4.04
C PRO A 129 9.21 -3.71 -3.99
N VAL A 130 8.41 -3.86 -2.94
CA VAL A 130 7.15 -3.13 -2.74
C VAL A 130 7.16 -2.46 -1.37
N ARG A 131 6.65 -1.23 -1.32
CA ARG A 131 6.43 -0.48 -0.09
C ARG A 131 4.94 -0.22 0.14
N LEU A 132 4.49 -0.33 1.38
CA LEU A 132 3.22 0.22 1.86
C LEU A 132 3.51 1.36 2.84
N VAL A 133 2.78 2.47 2.69
CA VAL A 133 2.64 3.53 3.68
C VAL A 133 1.16 3.64 4.04
N THR A 134 0.81 3.53 5.32
CA THR A 134 -0.58 3.53 5.78
C THR A 134 -0.73 4.17 7.16
N GLU A 135 -1.87 4.83 7.41
CA GLU A 135 -2.24 5.40 8.72
C GLU A 135 -2.79 4.34 9.73
N LYS A 136 -2.96 3.09 9.28
CA LYS A 136 -3.53 1.98 10.06
C LYS A 136 -2.54 0.84 10.28
N ALA A 137 -2.33 0.46 11.54
CA ALA A 137 -1.43 -0.60 11.95
C ALA A 137 -1.89 -1.98 11.45
N TRP A 138 -3.20 -2.26 11.48
CA TRP A 138 -3.70 -3.57 11.05
C TRP A 138 -3.58 -3.79 9.53
N HIS A 139 -3.62 -2.72 8.71
CA HIS A 139 -3.34 -2.81 7.27
C HIS A 139 -1.86 -3.11 7.00
N ALA A 140 -0.96 -2.54 7.81
CA ALA A 140 0.45 -2.92 7.77
C ALA A 140 0.67 -4.38 8.22
N ALA A 141 -0.10 -4.89 9.20
CA ALA A 141 -0.08 -6.31 9.59
C ALA A 141 -0.58 -7.22 8.45
N PHE A 142 -1.64 -6.81 7.74
CA PHE A 142 -2.11 -7.51 6.54
C PHE A 142 -1.01 -7.59 5.47
N PHE A 143 -0.34 -6.48 5.18
CA PHE A 143 0.76 -6.44 4.21
C PHE A 143 1.92 -7.34 4.63
N HIS A 144 2.30 -7.34 5.91
CA HIS A 144 3.32 -8.22 6.48
C HIS A 144 3.02 -9.72 6.30
N ASN A 145 1.74 -10.10 6.27
CA ASN A 145 1.31 -11.48 6.04
C ASN A 145 1.22 -11.85 4.56
N MET A 146 0.89 -10.89 3.70
CA MET A 146 0.56 -11.17 2.30
C MET A 146 1.76 -11.15 1.35
N PHE A 147 2.81 -10.40 1.67
CA PHE A 147 3.98 -10.23 0.82
C PHE A 147 5.20 -10.98 1.39
N VAL A 148 6.20 -11.25 0.54
CA VAL A 148 7.43 -11.90 0.96
C VAL A 148 8.22 -10.92 1.83
N ARG A 149 8.48 -11.32 3.07
CA ARG A 149 9.18 -10.46 4.04
C ARG A 149 10.61 -10.26 3.60
N SER A 150 11.07 -9.01 3.66
CA SER A 150 12.48 -8.70 3.44
C SER A 150 13.31 -9.13 4.65
N GLU A 151 14.46 -9.75 4.38
CA GLU A 151 15.49 -9.98 5.40
C GLU A 151 16.15 -8.66 5.82
N PRO A 152 16.75 -8.58 7.01
CA PRO A 152 17.36 -7.35 7.53
C PRO A 152 18.36 -6.68 6.55
N GLU A 153 19.16 -7.47 5.85
CA GLU A 153 20.13 -6.98 4.86
C GLU A 153 19.44 -6.38 3.64
N GLN A 154 18.30 -6.95 3.21
CA GLN A 154 17.51 -6.43 2.10
C GLN A 154 16.78 -5.13 2.45
N LEU A 155 16.46 -4.92 3.73
CA LEU A 155 15.84 -3.67 4.20
C LEU A 155 16.80 -2.48 4.14
N ALA A 156 18.10 -2.70 4.37
CA ALA A 156 19.11 -1.64 4.34
C ALA A 156 19.18 -0.96 2.97
N ASP A 157 19.10 -1.76 1.89
CA ASP A 157 19.21 -1.31 0.50
C ASP A 157 17.86 -1.27 -0.24
N HIS A 158 16.73 -1.33 0.48
CA HIS A 158 15.40 -1.44 -0.13
C HIS A 158 15.05 -0.20 -0.96
N LYS A 159 14.80 -0.44 -2.26
CA LYS A 159 14.37 0.56 -3.24
C LYS A 159 13.04 0.10 -3.83
N PRO A 160 11.90 0.58 -3.34
CA PRO A 160 10.60 0.14 -3.82
C PRO A 160 10.44 0.47 -5.31
N GLN A 161 10.11 -0.53 -6.12
CA GLN A 161 9.67 -0.32 -7.50
C GLN A 161 8.23 0.15 -7.53
N TYR A 162 7.40 -0.36 -6.61
CA TYR A 162 6.03 0.11 -6.41
C TYR A 162 5.79 0.48 -4.97
N THR A 163 5.17 1.64 -4.76
CA THR A 163 4.74 2.14 -3.45
C THR A 163 3.23 2.29 -3.41
N ILE A 164 2.62 1.87 -2.32
CA ILE A 164 1.19 2.06 -2.04
C ILE A 164 1.06 3.12 -0.95
N LEU A 165 0.43 4.24 -1.27
CA LEU A 165 -0.03 5.22 -0.29
C LEU A 165 -1.49 4.91 0.05
N HIS A 166 -1.72 4.44 1.26
CA HIS A 166 -2.98 3.86 1.69
C HIS A 166 -3.61 4.71 2.81
N ALA A 167 -4.62 5.49 2.45
CA ALA A 167 -5.38 6.40 3.31
C ALA A 167 -6.85 5.95 3.38
N PRO A 168 -7.16 4.82 4.05
CA PRO A 168 -8.51 4.23 4.06
C PRO A 168 -9.56 5.17 4.66
N GLY A 169 -9.17 6.11 5.54
CA GLY A 169 -10.06 7.12 6.11
C GLY A 169 -10.40 8.29 5.17
N LEU A 170 -9.64 8.47 4.08
CA LEU A 170 -9.83 9.58 3.14
C LEU A 170 -10.88 9.24 2.08
N LEU A 171 -12.04 9.90 2.12
CA LEU A 171 -13.07 9.78 1.09
C LEU A 171 -12.87 10.80 -0.03
N ALA A 172 -12.90 10.33 -1.27
CA ALA A 172 -13.03 11.20 -2.45
C ALA A 172 -14.40 11.89 -2.49
N LYS A 173 -14.47 13.04 -3.16
CA LYS A 173 -15.70 13.77 -3.48
C LYS A 173 -16.02 13.54 -4.97
N PRO A 174 -16.90 12.59 -5.35
CA PRO A 174 -17.04 12.10 -6.72
C PRO A 174 -17.11 13.18 -7.81
N LYS A 175 -17.97 14.18 -7.61
CA LYS A 175 -18.18 15.26 -8.57
C LYS A 175 -16.95 16.18 -8.74
N LEU A 176 -16.16 16.35 -7.69
CA LEU A 176 -14.98 17.23 -7.69
C LEU A 176 -13.73 16.47 -8.12
N ASP A 177 -13.62 15.23 -7.69
CA ASP A 177 -12.41 14.42 -7.81
C ASP A 177 -12.45 13.50 -9.04
N GLY A 178 -13.56 13.45 -9.76
CA GLY A 178 -13.69 12.63 -10.96
C GLY A 178 -13.70 11.13 -10.67
N THR A 179 -14.17 10.72 -9.49
CA THR A 179 -14.29 9.31 -9.09
C THR A 179 -15.73 8.82 -9.19
N ASN A 180 -15.92 7.50 -9.22
CA ASN A 180 -17.24 6.88 -9.24
C ASN A 180 -17.95 7.02 -7.88
N SER A 181 -17.23 6.82 -6.78
CA SER A 181 -17.72 6.98 -5.41
C SER A 181 -16.67 7.64 -4.51
N GLY A 182 -16.91 7.65 -3.19
CA GLY A 182 -15.89 8.10 -2.23
C GLY A 182 -14.67 7.18 -2.12
N VAL A 183 -14.75 5.98 -2.70
CA VAL A 183 -13.63 5.04 -2.82
C VAL A 183 -12.80 5.35 -4.07
N PHE A 184 -11.49 5.16 -3.98
CA PHE A 184 -10.62 5.16 -5.15
C PHE A 184 -9.44 4.22 -4.95
N VAL A 185 -9.08 3.50 -6.01
CA VAL A 185 -7.87 2.68 -6.13
C VAL A 185 -7.24 3.02 -7.46
N ILE A 186 -6.20 3.86 -7.45
CA ILE A 186 -5.60 4.39 -8.69
C ILE A 186 -4.16 3.91 -8.83
N LEU A 187 -3.86 3.30 -9.98
CA LEU A 187 -2.54 2.79 -10.33
C LEU A 187 -1.88 3.74 -11.34
N ALA A 188 -0.75 4.35 -10.98
CA ALA A 188 0.13 5.08 -11.89
C ALA A 188 1.34 4.19 -12.19
N LEU A 189 1.24 3.42 -13.28
CA LEU A 189 2.15 2.31 -13.59
C LEU A 189 3.59 2.80 -13.76
N ASP A 190 3.82 3.77 -14.65
CA ASP A 190 5.15 4.32 -14.93
C ASP A 190 5.76 5.07 -13.75
N ARG A 191 4.93 5.59 -12.84
CA ARG A 191 5.37 6.27 -11.62
C ARG A 191 5.73 5.30 -10.49
N GLY A 192 5.44 4.01 -10.63
CA GLY A 192 5.62 3.05 -9.53
C GLY A 192 4.77 3.38 -8.30
N LEU A 193 3.56 3.93 -8.50
CA LEU A 193 2.75 4.47 -7.40
C LEU A 193 1.29 3.99 -7.46
N VAL A 194 0.76 3.62 -6.31
CA VAL A 194 -0.65 3.30 -6.11
C VAL A 194 -1.20 4.16 -4.99
N ILE A 195 -2.35 4.79 -5.20
CA ILE A 195 -3.10 5.46 -4.14
C ILE A 195 -4.41 4.74 -3.87
N ILE A 196 -4.72 4.54 -2.60
CA ILE A 196 -5.95 3.86 -2.14
C ILE A 196 -6.59 4.70 -1.04
N GLY A 197 -7.87 5.03 -1.21
CA GLY A 197 -8.64 5.72 -0.18
C GLY A 197 -10.12 5.35 -0.16
N GLY A 198 -10.75 5.68 0.96
CA GLY A 198 -12.20 5.53 1.18
C GLY A 198 -12.67 4.09 1.42
N THR A 199 -11.75 3.13 1.48
CA THR A 199 -12.05 1.73 1.74
C THR A 199 -11.07 1.13 2.73
N HIS A 200 -11.60 0.43 3.73
CA HIS A 200 -10.79 -0.35 4.67
C HIS A 200 -10.55 -1.79 4.17
N TYR A 201 -11.11 -2.20 3.02
CA TYR A 201 -10.95 -3.56 2.52
C TYR A 201 -9.51 -3.84 2.06
N ALA A 202 -8.75 -4.55 2.90
CA ALA A 202 -7.33 -4.81 2.69
C ALA A 202 -7.01 -5.60 1.39
N GLY A 203 -8.01 -6.30 0.83
CA GLY A 203 -7.85 -6.99 -0.44
C GLY A 203 -7.47 -6.06 -1.61
N GLU A 204 -7.76 -4.76 -1.54
CA GLU A 204 -7.31 -3.80 -2.56
C GLU A 204 -5.79 -3.64 -2.58
N ILE A 205 -5.11 -3.66 -1.42
CA ILE A 205 -3.64 -3.62 -1.31
C ILE A 205 -3.03 -4.81 -2.07
N LYS A 206 -3.52 -6.03 -1.80
CA LYS A 206 -3.06 -7.25 -2.47
C LYS A 206 -3.32 -7.20 -3.98
N LYS A 207 -4.53 -6.79 -4.37
CA LYS A 207 -4.97 -6.85 -5.77
C LYS A 207 -4.41 -5.72 -6.63
N ALA A 208 -4.01 -4.59 -6.04
CA ALA A 208 -3.24 -3.56 -6.72
C ALA A 208 -1.93 -4.13 -7.25
N ILE A 209 -1.10 -4.69 -6.37
CA ILE A 209 0.19 -5.29 -6.75
C ILE A 209 0.01 -6.50 -7.65
N PHE A 210 -0.97 -7.36 -7.38
CA PHE A 210 -1.25 -8.49 -8.27
C PHE A 210 -1.55 -8.04 -9.70
N THR A 211 -2.32 -6.97 -9.90
CA THR A 211 -2.57 -6.45 -11.25
C THR A 211 -1.34 -5.85 -11.90
N ILE A 212 -0.50 -5.14 -11.15
CA ILE A 212 0.79 -4.65 -11.65
C ILE A 212 1.64 -5.83 -12.15
N MET A 213 1.74 -6.91 -11.36
CA MET A 213 2.46 -8.13 -11.76
C MET A 213 1.86 -8.78 -13.01
N ASN A 214 0.52 -8.79 -13.15
CA ASN A 214 -0.14 -9.29 -14.36
C ASN A 214 0.14 -8.42 -15.60
N HIS A 215 0.50 -7.15 -15.41
CA HIS A 215 0.81 -6.23 -16.50
C HIS A 215 2.28 -6.34 -16.95
N ILE A 216 3.21 -6.35 -15.98
CA ILE A 216 4.65 -6.25 -16.29
C ILE A 216 5.29 -7.60 -16.62
N LEU A 217 4.90 -8.69 -15.94
CA LEU A 217 5.54 -9.99 -16.13
C LEU A 217 5.40 -10.56 -17.55
N PRO A 218 4.25 -10.44 -18.24
CA PRO A 218 4.12 -10.91 -19.62
C PRO A 218 5.09 -10.25 -20.59
N ALA A 219 5.45 -8.98 -20.37
CA ALA A 219 6.42 -8.26 -21.20
C ALA A 219 7.85 -8.84 -21.06
N GLU A 220 8.12 -9.54 -19.95
CA GLU A 220 9.37 -10.26 -19.69
C GLU A 220 9.29 -11.75 -20.09
N GLY A 221 8.22 -12.18 -20.75
CA GLY A 221 8.00 -13.57 -21.15
C GLY A 221 7.63 -14.50 -20.00
N LEU A 222 7.20 -13.96 -18.87
CA LEU A 222 6.77 -14.71 -17.69
C LEU A 222 5.24 -14.79 -17.65
N LEU A 223 4.70 -15.96 -17.31
CA LEU A 223 3.25 -16.19 -17.21
C LEU A 223 2.75 -15.89 -15.78
N PRO A 224 2.08 -14.75 -15.53
CA PRO A 224 1.37 -14.53 -14.28
C PRO A 224 0.10 -15.39 -14.24
N MET A 225 -0.21 -15.96 -13.08
CA MET A 225 -1.40 -16.80 -12.90
C MET A 225 -2.18 -16.43 -11.64
N HIS A 226 -3.51 -16.49 -11.72
CA HIS A 226 -4.38 -16.47 -10.55
C HIS A 226 -4.76 -17.90 -10.18
N CYS A 227 -3.82 -18.67 -9.63
CA CYS A 227 -4.01 -20.05 -9.23
C CYS A 227 -3.36 -20.35 -7.88
N SER A 228 -3.72 -21.48 -7.27
CA SER A 228 -2.88 -22.16 -6.30
C SER A 228 -1.93 -23.12 -7.01
N ALA A 229 -0.85 -23.52 -6.35
CA ALA A 229 0.05 -24.58 -6.80
C ALA A 229 0.41 -25.47 -5.61
N ASN A 230 0.58 -26.77 -5.85
CA ASN A 230 1.04 -27.75 -4.87
C ASN A 230 2.02 -28.71 -5.54
N THR A 231 2.76 -29.44 -4.70
CA THR A 231 3.66 -30.54 -5.10
C THR A 231 2.93 -31.87 -5.11
#